data_AF-A0A7X1TNS2-F1
#
_entry.id   AF-A0A7X1TNS2-F1
#
_cell.length_a   1.000
_cell.length_b   1.000
_cell.length_c   1.000
_cell.angle_alpha   90.00
_cell.angle_beta   90.00
_cell.angle_gamma   90.00
#
_symmetry.space_group_name_H-M   'P 1'
#
loop_
_entity.id
_entity.type
_entity.pdbx_description
1 polymer ?
#
loop_
_entity_poly.entity_id
_entity_poly.type
_entity_poly.pdbx_seq_one_letter_code
_entity_poly.pdbx_strand_id
1 'polypeptide(L)'
;MAAEVAAVIRSTSPRIRDVVRTHIDGITGIESGTRARYRRLLENHIVEPLGSIPVDRLPRAQALQWFEGMIVADKTRKNIHALLSAALETAVRERHVTENVAKGIRAPRSSVRSRESVFLTTSDVSLIADSIDPQYSTLIRFFAATNQSFSEATALRRRDIRKDASGRYTVHVTRAWKLADGGWVIGGPKSPKSRRTGSV
;
A
#
# COMPACT_ATOMS: atom_id res chain seq x y z
N MET A 1 2.64 30.59 23.33
CA MET A 1 3.61 30.51 22.22
C MET A 1 5.06 30.35 22.72
N ALA A 2 5.67 31.31 23.42
CA ALA A 2 7.09 31.19 23.86
C ALA A 2 7.37 30.00 24.81
N ALA A 3 6.48 29.72 25.78
CA ALA A 3 6.65 28.61 26.73
C ALA A 3 6.57 27.22 26.06
N GLU A 4 5.73 27.09 25.02
CA GLU A 4 5.49 25.85 24.29
C GLU A 4 6.65 25.52 23.35
N VAL A 5 7.18 26.53 22.65
CA VAL A 5 8.42 26.42 21.85
C VAL A 5 9.61 26.04 22.74
N ALA A 6 9.73 26.65 23.91
CA ALA A 6 10.78 26.30 24.86
C ALA A 6 10.63 24.87 25.43
N ALA A 7 9.40 24.38 25.59
CA ALA A 7 9.14 23.00 26.00
C ALA A 7 9.53 21.99 24.92
N VAL A 8 9.29 22.31 23.64
CA VAL A 8 9.73 21.50 22.49
C VAL A 8 11.26 21.40 22.43
N ILE A 9 11.96 22.51 22.66
CA ILE A 9 13.44 22.54 22.64
C ILE A 9 14.04 21.70 23.79
N ARG A 10 13.38 21.65 24.94
CA ARG A 10 13.86 20.93 26.13
C ARG A 10 13.51 19.44 26.17
N SER A 11 12.62 18.96 25.29
CA SER A 11 12.27 17.53 25.28
C SER A 11 13.45 16.68 24.84
N THR A 12 13.70 15.60 25.57
CA THR A 12 14.70 14.58 25.24
C THR A 12 14.12 13.40 24.46
N SER A 13 12.80 13.40 24.25
CA SER A 13 12.12 12.34 23.48
C SER A 13 12.44 12.45 21.99
N PRO A 14 12.46 11.32 21.27
CA PRO A 14 12.70 11.32 19.84
C PRO A 14 11.62 12.11 19.09
N ARG A 15 11.99 12.68 17.94
CA ARG A 15 11.03 13.40 17.09
C ARG A 15 10.15 12.40 16.35
N ILE A 16 8.95 12.84 15.97
CA ILE A 16 7.99 12.00 15.22
C ILE A 16 8.62 11.40 13.97
N ARG A 17 9.44 12.15 13.23
CA ARG A 17 10.12 11.63 12.03
C ARG A 17 10.97 10.40 12.34
N ASP A 18 11.65 10.41 13.49
CA ASP A 18 12.58 9.37 13.91
C ASP A 18 11.81 8.17 14.44
N VAL A 19 10.77 8.41 15.25
CA VAL A 19 9.85 7.36 15.72
C VAL A 19 9.20 6.62 14.54
N VAL A 20 8.71 7.34 13.53
CA VAL A 20 8.09 6.72 12.35
C VAL A 20 9.13 5.97 11.52
N ARG A 21 10.34 6.51 11.36
CA ARG A 21 11.43 5.83 10.65
C ARG A 21 11.85 4.54 11.34
N THR A 22 12.11 4.59 12.65
CA THR A 22 12.42 3.42 13.48
C THR A 22 11.29 2.39 13.42
N HIS A 23 10.03 2.83 13.53
CA HIS A 23 8.88 1.95 13.37
C HIS A 23 8.92 1.25 12.01
N ILE A 24 9.04 2.00 10.91
CA ILE A 24 9.12 1.45 9.56
C ILE A 24 10.22 0.40 9.53
N ASP A 25 11.47 0.76 9.84
CA ASP A 25 12.64 -0.10 9.75
C ASP A 25 12.52 -1.37 10.61
N GLY A 26 11.82 -1.30 11.76
CA GLY A 26 11.54 -2.43 12.64
C GLY A 26 10.42 -3.37 12.18
N ILE A 27 9.60 -3.02 11.17
CA ILE A 27 8.55 -3.93 10.68
C ILE A 27 9.19 -5.13 10.00
N THR A 28 8.91 -6.34 10.51
CA THR A 28 9.37 -7.60 9.91
C THR A 28 8.30 -8.20 8.99
N GLY A 29 8.71 -9.10 8.09
CA GLY A 29 7.77 -9.85 7.22
C GLY A 29 7.10 -9.04 6.11
N ILE A 30 7.53 -7.80 5.85
CA ILE A 30 7.04 -6.98 4.75
C ILE A 30 7.99 -6.98 3.55
N GLU A 31 7.42 -6.86 2.35
CA GLU A 31 8.19 -6.69 1.12
C GLU A 31 8.89 -5.32 1.06
N SER A 32 10.02 -5.24 0.35
CA SER A 32 10.77 -4.00 0.15
C SER A 32 9.90 -2.87 -0.44
N GLY A 33 9.03 -3.18 -1.40
CA GLY A 33 8.08 -2.21 -1.96
C GLY A 33 7.10 -1.63 -0.94
N THR A 34 6.68 -2.42 0.06
CA THR A 34 5.84 -1.92 1.16
C THR A 34 6.62 -0.98 2.06
N ARG A 35 7.87 -1.31 2.38
CA ARG A 35 8.76 -0.44 3.16
C ARG A 35 9.02 0.89 2.43
N ALA A 36 9.35 0.82 1.15
CA ALA A 36 9.54 2.00 0.29
C ALA A 36 8.29 2.88 0.25
N ARG A 37 7.11 2.26 0.15
CA ARG A 37 5.82 2.97 0.22
C ARG A 37 5.65 3.69 1.57
N TYR A 38 5.92 3.04 2.71
CA TYR A 38 5.81 3.71 4.00
C TYR A 38 6.80 4.86 4.17
N ARG A 39 8.03 4.72 3.67
CA ARG A 39 8.99 5.83 3.63
C ARG A 39 8.46 7.01 2.82
N ARG A 40 7.87 6.77 1.64
CA ARG A 40 7.21 7.84 0.86
C ARG A 40 6.05 8.49 1.61
N LEU A 41 5.23 7.72 2.33
CA LEU A 41 4.15 8.29 3.14
C LEU A 41 4.69 9.16 4.28
N LEU A 42 5.78 8.75 4.93
CA LEU A 42 6.48 9.54 5.94
C LEU A 42 6.97 10.87 5.35
N GLU A 43 7.79 10.81 4.30
CA GLU A 43 8.41 12.01 3.71
C GLU A 43 7.37 12.99 3.15
N ASN A 44 6.34 12.49 2.46
CA ASN A 44 5.38 13.36 1.77
C ASN A 44 4.28 13.94 2.67
N HIS A 45 3.99 13.31 3.82
CA HIS A 45 2.78 13.63 4.59
C HIS A 45 2.97 13.79 6.09
N ILE A 46 4.09 13.34 6.66
CA ILE A 46 4.33 13.38 8.11
C ILE A 46 5.53 14.26 8.46
N VAL A 47 6.61 14.25 7.66
CA VAL A 47 7.85 14.96 7.98
C VAL A 47 7.65 16.47 8.12
N GLU A 48 7.01 17.10 7.14
CA GLU A 48 6.80 18.56 7.16
C GLU A 48 5.83 18.98 8.27
N PRO A 49 4.62 18.40 8.40
CA PRO A 49 3.64 18.94 9.34
C PRO A 49 3.91 18.59 10.80
N LEU A 50 4.49 17.40 11.05
CA LEU A 50 4.63 16.83 12.39
C LEU A 50 6.07 16.40 12.71
N GLY A 51 6.91 16.15 11.72
CA GLY A 51 8.16 15.42 11.89
C GLY A 51 9.19 16.10 12.80
N SER A 52 9.12 17.42 12.99
CA SER A 52 9.98 18.15 13.93
C SER A 52 9.51 18.04 15.39
N ILE A 53 8.27 17.66 15.67
CA ILE A 53 7.71 17.67 17.01
C ILE A 53 8.27 16.46 17.80
N PRO A 54 8.77 16.65 19.04
CA PRO A 54 9.06 15.55 19.96
C PRO A 54 7.80 14.71 20.23
N VAL A 55 7.92 13.39 20.26
CA VAL A 55 6.74 12.52 20.35
C VAL A 55 5.90 12.73 21.62
N ASP A 56 6.53 13.13 22.73
CA ASP A 56 5.88 13.48 24.01
C ASP A 56 5.18 14.85 24.00
N ARG A 57 5.36 15.62 22.93
CA ARG A 57 4.81 16.98 22.78
C ARG A 57 3.76 17.10 21.69
N LEU A 58 3.38 16.01 21.03
CA LEU A 58 2.29 16.04 20.05
C LEU A 58 0.92 16.09 20.74
N PRO A 59 0.18 17.21 20.68
CA PRO A 59 -1.16 17.26 21.23
C PRO A 59 -2.12 16.46 20.35
N ARG A 60 -3.09 15.78 20.97
CA ARG A 60 -4.16 15.08 20.24
C ARG A 60 -4.93 16.00 19.29
N ALA A 61 -5.18 17.24 19.69
CA ALA A 61 -5.85 18.24 18.86
C ALA A 61 -5.07 18.53 17.56
N GLN A 62 -3.74 18.64 17.63
CA GLN A 62 -2.90 18.85 16.46
C GLN A 62 -2.88 17.62 15.54
N ALA A 63 -2.83 16.41 16.11
CA ALA A 63 -2.94 15.18 15.33
C ALA A 63 -4.29 15.07 14.59
N LEU A 64 -5.38 15.51 15.22
CA LEU A 64 -6.71 15.57 14.59
C LEU A 64 -6.74 16.62 13.48
N GLN A 65 -6.25 17.83 13.74
CA GLN A 65 -6.20 18.92 12.75
C GLN A 65 -5.38 18.53 11.51
N TRP A 66 -4.20 17.92 11.72
CA TRP A 66 -3.39 17.38 10.63
C TRP A 66 -4.14 16.32 9.83
N PHE A 67 -4.85 15.42 10.52
CA PHE A 67 -5.60 14.36 9.85
C PHE A 67 -6.76 14.90 8.99
N GLU A 68 -7.48 15.89 9.50
CA GLU A 68 -8.60 16.53 8.80
C GLU A 68 -8.13 17.43 7.64
N GLY A 69 -6.99 18.11 7.80
CA GLY A 69 -6.41 19.00 6.79
C GLY A 69 -5.80 18.31 5.57
N MET A 70 -5.66 16.98 5.56
CA MET A 70 -5.09 16.25 4.43
C MET A 70 -6.03 16.23 3.21
N ILE A 71 -5.61 16.89 2.12
CA ILE A 71 -6.30 16.87 0.82
C ILE A 71 -5.78 15.70 -0.03
N VAL A 72 -6.23 14.49 0.29
CA VAL A 72 -5.91 13.25 -0.45
C VAL A 72 -7.13 12.32 -0.48
N ALA A 73 -7.10 11.29 -1.32
CA ALA A 73 -8.14 10.27 -1.34
C ALA A 73 -8.32 9.61 0.04
N ASP A 74 -9.56 9.27 0.41
CA ASP A 74 -9.90 8.70 1.72
C ASP A 74 -9.07 7.48 2.10
N LYS A 75 -8.82 6.59 1.13
CA LYS A 75 -8.00 5.41 1.37
C LYS A 75 -6.55 5.79 1.65
N THR A 76 -6.02 6.80 0.97
CA THR A 76 -4.66 7.32 1.19
C THR A 76 -4.54 7.95 2.57
N ARG A 77 -5.48 8.84 2.95
CA ARG A 77 -5.56 9.45 4.28
C ARG A 77 -5.59 8.40 5.40
N LYS A 78 -6.43 7.37 5.26
CA LYS A 78 -6.48 6.23 6.20
C LYS A 78 -5.14 5.48 6.29
N ASN A 79 -4.44 5.27 5.18
CA ASN A 79 -3.15 4.58 5.19
C ASN A 79 -2.05 5.44 5.86
N ILE A 80 -2.03 6.75 5.61
CA ILE A 80 -1.09 7.69 6.25
C ILE A 80 -1.32 7.71 7.76
N HIS A 81 -2.58 7.85 8.18
CA HIS A 81 -2.95 7.80 9.60
C HIS A 81 -2.61 6.48 10.26
N ALA A 82 -2.89 5.35 9.60
CA ALA A 82 -2.55 4.03 10.12
C ALA A 82 -1.03 3.89 10.37
N LEU A 83 -0.19 4.42 9.47
CA LEU A 83 1.25 4.44 9.65
C LEU A 83 1.66 5.28 10.88
N LEU A 84 1.15 6.51 11.01
CA LEU A 84 1.43 7.36 12.17
C LEU A 84 0.97 6.68 13.47
N SER A 85 -0.25 6.17 13.50
CA SER A 85 -0.82 5.50 14.67
C SER A 85 0.02 4.28 15.06
N ALA A 86 0.48 3.46 14.12
CA ALA A 86 1.31 2.30 14.41
C ALA A 86 2.72 2.69 14.92
N ALA A 87 3.27 3.77 14.40
CA ALA A 87 4.52 4.33 14.91
C ALA A 87 4.39 4.88 16.34
N LEU A 88 3.29 5.57 16.65
CA LEU A 88 3.02 6.03 18.01
C LEU A 88 2.77 4.87 18.99
N GLU A 89 2.17 3.75 18.57
CA GLU A 89 2.15 2.54 19.41
C GLU A 89 3.55 1.95 19.63
N THR A 90 4.50 2.18 18.72
CA THR A 90 5.90 1.80 18.96
C THR A 90 6.53 2.69 20.02
N ALA A 91 6.29 4.01 19.96
CA ALA A 91 6.72 4.94 21.02
C ALA A 91 6.10 4.63 22.39
N VAL A 92 4.86 4.16 22.44
CA VAL A 92 4.23 3.67 23.68
C VAL A 92 4.96 2.43 24.21
N ARG A 93 5.24 1.43 23.36
CA ARG A 93 5.97 0.21 23.75
C ARG A 93 7.38 0.52 24.25
N GLU A 94 8.03 1.50 23.65
CA GLU A 94 9.37 1.99 24.02
C GLU A 94 9.35 2.97 25.20
N ARG A 95 8.16 3.26 25.77
CA ARG A 95 7.94 4.13 26.92
C ARG A 95 8.35 5.60 26.70
N HIS A 96 8.41 6.06 25.46
CA HIS A 96 8.58 7.48 25.14
C HIS A 96 7.33 8.31 25.45
N VAL A 97 6.16 7.68 25.38
CA VAL A 97 4.86 8.25 25.72
C VAL A 97 4.01 7.21 26.45
N THR A 98 3.03 7.66 27.22
CA THR A 98 2.09 6.77 27.94
C THR A 98 0.91 6.34 27.08
N GLU A 99 0.56 7.12 26.05
CA GLU A 99 -0.59 6.86 25.19
C GLU A 99 -0.35 7.27 23.73
N ASN A 100 -1.09 6.64 22.83
CA ASN A 100 -1.10 6.97 21.41
C ASN A 100 -2.17 8.01 21.09
N VAL A 101 -1.74 9.27 20.93
CA VAL A 101 -2.64 10.39 20.63
C VAL A 101 -3.36 10.29 19.28
N ALA A 102 -2.85 9.50 18.33
CA ALA A 102 -3.51 9.28 17.03
C ALA A 102 -4.56 8.16 17.06
N LYS A 103 -4.62 7.38 18.15
CA LYS A 103 -5.55 6.25 18.27
C LYS A 103 -6.99 6.73 18.25
N GLY A 104 -7.83 6.02 17.50
CA GLY A 104 -9.27 6.27 17.42
C GLY A 104 -9.68 7.49 16.60
N ILE A 105 -8.73 8.25 16.02
CA ILE A 105 -9.07 9.26 15.01
C ILE A 105 -9.67 8.54 13.81
N ARG A 106 -10.86 8.97 13.39
CA ARG A 106 -11.61 8.37 12.28
C ARG A 106 -11.96 9.47 11.29
N ALA A 107 -11.81 9.18 9.99
CA ALA A 107 -12.38 10.03 8.96
C ALA A 107 -13.91 10.08 9.13
N PRO A 108 -14.55 11.23 8.84
CA PRO A 108 -15.98 11.27 8.62
C PRO A 108 -16.37 10.15 7.65
N ARG A 109 -17.54 9.53 7.88
CA ARG A 109 -18.06 8.55 6.94
C ARG A 109 -18.25 9.25 5.59
N SER A 110 -17.45 8.87 4.60
CA SER A 110 -17.60 9.34 3.23
C SER A 110 -19.02 8.99 2.75
N SER A 111 -19.82 10.01 2.44
CA SER A 111 -21.15 9.86 1.84
C SER A 111 -21.06 9.49 0.37
N VAL A 112 -19.86 9.59 -0.23
CA VAL A 112 -19.57 9.13 -1.58
C VAL A 112 -19.55 7.61 -1.55
N ARG A 113 -20.65 6.99 -1.99
CA ARG A 113 -20.66 5.57 -2.33
C ARG A 113 -19.48 5.34 -3.28
N SER A 114 -18.60 4.41 -2.93
CA SER A 114 -17.68 3.79 -3.89
C SER A 114 -18.45 3.60 -5.19
N ARG A 115 -17.97 4.13 -6.32
CA ARG A 115 -18.59 3.81 -7.62
C ARG A 115 -18.79 2.31 -7.66
N GLU A 116 -20.01 1.90 -7.96
CA GLU A 116 -20.32 0.49 -8.10
C GLU A 116 -19.38 -0.08 -9.17
N SER A 117 -18.79 -1.24 -8.87
CA SER A 117 -17.86 -1.86 -9.81
C SER A 117 -18.68 -2.37 -11.00
N VAL A 118 -18.50 -1.74 -12.16
CA VAL A 118 -19.08 -2.20 -13.42
C VAL A 118 -18.14 -3.25 -14.01
N PHE A 119 -18.65 -4.44 -14.28
CA PHE A 119 -17.91 -5.55 -14.87
C PHE A 119 -18.17 -5.63 -16.38
N LEU A 120 -17.14 -6.02 -17.13
CA LEU A 120 -17.24 -6.22 -18.57
C LEU A 120 -18.04 -7.49 -18.89
N THR A 121 -18.93 -7.41 -19.87
CA THR A 121 -19.56 -8.58 -20.48
C THR A 121 -18.60 -9.29 -21.44
N THR A 122 -18.91 -10.53 -21.82
CA THR A 122 -18.12 -11.27 -22.81
C THR A 122 -18.05 -10.55 -24.16
N SER A 123 -19.14 -9.86 -24.55
CA SER A 123 -19.17 -9.01 -25.75
C SER A 123 -18.25 -7.80 -25.62
N ASP A 124 -18.20 -7.16 -24.45
CA ASP A 124 -17.29 -6.03 -24.22
C ASP A 124 -15.83 -6.47 -24.30
N VAL A 125 -15.50 -7.63 -23.72
CA VAL A 125 -14.15 -8.21 -23.80
C VAL A 125 -13.75 -8.46 -25.25
N SER A 126 -14.65 -9.04 -26.06
CA SER A 126 -14.38 -9.31 -27.48
C SER A 126 -14.18 -8.01 -28.25
N LEU A 127 -15.08 -7.03 -28.06
CA LEU A 127 -14.98 -5.71 -28.68
C LEU A 127 -13.65 -5.02 -28.37
N ILE A 128 -13.23 -5.01 -27.09
CA ILE A 128 -11.95 -4.43 -26.69
C ILE A 128 -10.79 -5.19 -27.34
N ALA A 129 -10.79 -6.52 -27.28
CA ALA A 129 -9.71 -7.34 -27.83
C ALA A 129 -9.56 -7.20 -29.35
N ASP A 130 -10.65 -6.92 -30.06
CA ASP A 130 -10.66 -6.77 -31.52
C ASP A 130 -10.38 -5.32 -31.98
N SER A 131 -10.48 -4.34 -31.08
CA SER A 131 -10.29 -2.91 -31.39
C SER A 131 -8.93 -2.35 -30.98
N ILE A 132 -8.18 -3.04 -30.11
CA ILE A 132 -6.83 -2.64 -29.69
C ILE A 132 -5.76 -3.15 -30.66
N ASP A 133 -4.52 -2.70 -30.48
CA ASP A 133 -3.37 -3.25 -31.20
C ASP A 133 -3.36 -4.80 -31.08
N PRO A 134 -3.33 -5.52 -32.23
CA PRO A 134 -3.37 -6.98 -32.27
C PRO A 134 -2.35 -7.66 -31.35
N GLN A 135 -1.20 -7.02 -31.07
CA GLN A 135 -0.19 -7.58 -30.17
C GLN A 135 -0.69 -7.78 -28.72
N TYR A 136 -1.70 -7.02 -28.28
CA TYR A 136 -2.28 -7.10 -26.94
C TYR A 136 -3.62 -7.85 -26.87
N SER A 137 -4.22 -8.19 -28.02
CA SER A 137 -5.53 -8.87 -28.09
C SER A 137 -5.55 -10.16 -27.29
N THR A 138 -4.51 -10.99 -27.45
CA THR A 138 -4.35 -12.25 -26.70
C THR A 138 -4.29 -12.02 -25.19
N LEU A 139 -3.65 -10.93 -24.74
CA LEU A 139 -3.51 -10.64 -23.31
C LEU A 139 -4.85 -10.26 -22.68
N ILE A 140 -5.71 -9.52 -23.38
CA ILE A 140 -7.06 -9.18 -22.90
C ILE A 140 -7.91 -10.45 -22.75
N ARG A 141 -7.93 -11.29 -23.79
CA ARG A 141 -8.66 -12.58 -23.77
C ARG A 141 -8.13 -13.49 -22.65
N PHE A 142 -6.82 -13.49 -22.45
CA PHE A 142 -6.17 -14.21 -21.35
C PHE A 142 -6.63 -13.73 -19.97
N PHE A 143 -6.71 -12.41 -19.73
CA PHE A 143 -7.21 -11.88 -18.46
C PHE A 143 -8.65 -12.30 -18.19
N ALA A 144 -9.52 -12.23 -19.18
CA ALA A 144 -10.92 -12.63 -19.05
C ALA A 144 -11.07 -14.13 -18.74
N ALA A 145 -10.26 -14.98 -19.37
CA ALA A 145 -10.31 -16.43 -19.15
C ALA A 145 -9.73 -16.86 -17.79
N THR A 146 -8.68 -16.18 -17.32
CA THR A 146 -7.87 -16.68 -16.19
C THR A 146 -8.01 -15.87 -14.90
N ASN A 147 -8.59 -14.66 -14.97
CA ASN A 147 -8.67 -13.71 -13.86
C ASN A 147 -7.32 -13.46 -13.17
N GLN A 148 -6.20 -13.50 -13.92
CA GLN A 148 -4.87 -13.20 -13.40
C GLN A 148 -4.67 -11.70 -13.21
N SER A 149 -3.87 -11.33 -12.19
CA SER A 149 -3.43 -9.94 -12.09
C SER A 149 -2.44 -9.61 -13.20
N PHE A 150 -2.38 -8.33 -13.57
CA PHE A 150 -1.49 -7.86 -14.65
C PHE A 150 -0.02 -8.23 -14.39
N SER A 151 0.45 -8.07 -13.14
CA SER A 151 1.84 -8.37 -12.78
C SER A 151 2.16 -9.86 -12.80
N GLU A 152 1.17 -10.74 -12.63
CA GLU A 152 1.33 -12.19 -12.78
C GLU A 152 1.37 -12.60 -14.25
N ALA A 153 0.39 -12.15 -15.05
CA ALA A 153 0.29 -12.52 -16.46
C ALA A 153 1.51 -12.08 -17.27
N THR A 154 2.01 -10.86 -17.02
CA THR A 154 3.18 -10.32 -17.71
C THR A 154 4.51 -10.87 -17.18
N ALA A 155 4.51 -11.65 -16.10
CA ALA A 155 5.68 -12.34 -15.57
C ALA A 155 5.75 -13.82 -16.01
N LEU A 156 4.74 -14.31 -16.73
CA LEU A 156 4.71 -15.67 -17.26
C LEU A 156 5.84 -15.91 -18.26
N ARG A 157 6.38 -17.12 -18.23
CA ARG A 157 7.34 -17.62 -19.22
C ARG A 157 6.74 -18.84 -19.92
N ARG A 158 7.31 -19.22 -21.07
CA ARG A 158 6.88 -20.44 -21.80
C ARG A 158 6.80 -21.68 -20.90
N ARG A 159 7.75 -21.86 -19.98
CA ARG A 159 7.77 -22.99 -19.02
C ARG A 159 6.60 -23.02 -18.04
N ASP A 160 5.92 -21.89 -17.85
CA ASP A 160 4.79 -21.77 -16.93
C ASP A 160 3.48 -22.21 -17.60
N ILE A 161 3.50 -22.53 -18.90
CA ILE A 161 2.36 -23.01 -19.68
C ILE A 161 2.59 -24.48 -20.03
N ARG A 162 1.63 -25.34 -19.74
CA ARG A 162 1.65 -26.76 -20.07
C ARG A 162 0.43 -27.13 -20.89
N LYS A 163 0.63 -27.95 -21.91
CA LYS A 163 -0.45 -28.57 -22.66
C LYS A 163 -0.54 -30.02 -22.22
N ASP A 164 -1.72 -30.48 -21.81
CA ASP A 164 -1.92 -31.88 -21.49
C ASP A 164 -2.25 -32.71 -22.74
N ALA A 165 -2.37 -34.04 -22.56
CA ALA A 165 -2.67 -34.97 -23.64
C ALA A 165 -4.06 -34.75 -24.28
N SER A 166 -5.00 -34.11 -23.56
CA SER A 166 -6.32 -33.73 -24.09
C SER A 166 -6.28 -32.44 -24.91
N GLY A 167 -5.13 -31.77 -24.93
CA GLY A 167 -4.91 -30.53 -25.65
C GLY A 167 -5.28 -29.27 -24.87
N ARG A 168 -5.68 -29.40 -23.60
CA ARG A 168 -6.00 -28.29 -22.71
C ARG A 168 -4.71 -27.61 -22.23
N TYR A 169 -4.73 -26.29 -22.15
CA TYR A 169 -3.63 -25.53 -21.59
C TYR A 169 -3.83 -25.29 -20.10
N THR A 170 -2.73 -25.31 -19.37
CA THR A 170 -2.65 -25.07 -17.94
C THR A 170 -1.55 -24.07 -17.66
N VAL A 171 -1.87 -23.03 -16.92
CA VAL A 171 -0.96 -21.94 -16.55
C VAL A 171 -0.62 -22.04 -15.08
N HIS A 172 0.67 -22.14 -14.77
CA HIS A 172 1.22 -22.20 -13.42
C HIS A 172 1.76 -20.84 -13.00
N VAL A 173 1.00 -20.13 -12.18
CA VAL A 173 1.38 -18.79 -11.71
C VAL A 173 2.35 -18.92 -10.53
N THR A 174 3.63 -18.79 -10.84
CA THR A 174 4.71 -18.93 -9.85
C THR A 174 5.46 -17.63 -9.58
N ARG A 175 5.19 -16.58 -10.37
CA ARG A 175 5.93 -15.31 -10.39
C ARG A 175 4.99 -14.14 -10.61
N ALA A 176 5.40 -12.98 -10.12
CA ALA A 176 4.78 -11.70 -10.42
C ALA A 176 5.83 -10.59 -10.44
N TRP A 177 5.59 -9.56 -11.25
CA TRP A 177 6.32 -8.30 -11.15
C TRP A 177 5.99 -7.59 -9.84
N LYS A 178 7.03 -7.09 -9.18
CA LYS A 178 6.95 -6.32 -7.95
C LYS A 178 7.76 -5.04 -8.08
N LEU A 179 7.29 -3.99 -7.45
CA LEU A 179 8.08 -2.77 -7.31
C LEU A 179 8.98 -2.91 -6.08
N ALA A 180 10.28 -2.74 -6.29
CA ALA A 180 11.30 -2.68 -5.24
C ALA A 180 12.08 -1.36 -5.32
N ASP A 181 12.98 -1.13 -4.36
CA ASP A 181 13.93 -0.03 -4.41
C ASP A 181 14.84 -0.23 -5.63
N GLY A 182 14.73 0.65 -6.63
CA GLY A 182 15.48 0.56 -7.89
C GLY A 182 14.68 0.07 -9.11
N GLY A 183 13.40 -0.28 -8.95
CA GLY A 183 12.52 -0.57 -10.09
C GLY A 183 11.74 -1.88 -9.97
N TRP A 184 11.41 -2.48 -11.11
CA TRP A 184 10.61 -3.70 -11.17
C TRP A 184 11.48 -4.95 -11.04
N VAL A 185 11.10 -5.84 -10.12
CA VAL A 185 11.77 -7.12 -9.86
C VAL A 185 10.79 -8.27 -9.94
N ILE A 186 11.28 -9.47 -10.24
CA ILE A 186 10.46 -10.69 -10.20
C ILE A 186 10.48 -11.25 -8.78
N GLY A 187 9.30 -11.51 -8.23
CA GLY A 187 9.13 -12.21 -6.95
C GLY A 187 8.00 -13.24 -7.00
N GLY A 188 7.74 -13.90 -5.87
CA GLY A 188 6.57 -14.78 -5.73
C GLY A 188 5.25 -13.97 -5.75
N PRO A 189 4.10 -14.58 -6.08
CA PRO A 189 2.81 -13.91 -6.05
C PRO A 189 2.49 -13.26 -4.68
N LYS A 190 1.59 -12.27 -4.69
CA LYS A 190 1.25 -11.45 -3.49
C LYS A 190 0.73 -12.28 -2.32
N SER A 191 0.15 -13.44 -2.57
CA SER A 191 -0.29 -14.37 -1.51
C SER A 191 0.01 -15.82 -1.88
N PRO A 192 0.14 -16.73 -0.91
CA PRO A 192 0.22 -18.17 -1.17
C PRO A 192 -0.98 -18.68 -1.98
N LYS A 193 -2.19 -18.15 -1.73
CA LYS A 193 -3.41 -18.46 -2.50
C LYS A 193 -3.35 -17.98 -3.96
N SER A 194 -2.46 -17.03 -4.27
CA SER A 194 -2.22 -16.56 -5.64
C SER A 194 -1.31 -17.51 -6.43
N ARG A 195 -0.65 -18.48 -5.78
CA ARG A 195 -0.04 -19.62 -6.48
C ARG A 195 -1.15 -20.56 -6.87
N ARG A 196 -1.54 -20.52 -8.14
CA ARG A 196 -2.67 -21.30 -8.66
C ARG A 196 -2.34 -21.87 -10.02
N THR A 197 -3.00 -22.97 -10.30
CA THR A 197 -3.05 -23.63 -11.60
C THR A 197 -4.37 -23.22 -12.23
N GLY A 198 -4.34 -22.45 -13.31
CA GLY A 198 -5.53 -22.08 -14.08
C GLY A 198 -5.54 -22.84 -15.40
N SER A 199 -6.67 -23.43 -15.76
CA SER A 199 -6.85 -24.03 -17.09
C SER A 199 -7.35 -22.96 -18.07
N VAL A 200 -6.85 -22.99 -19.29
CA VAL A 200 -7.26 -22.14 -20.42
C VAL A 200 -7.65 -23.02 -21.59
#